data_AF-A0A534AML9-F1
#
_entry.id   AF-A0A534AML9-F1
#
_cell.length_a   1.000
_cell.length_b   1.000
_cell.length_c   1.000
_cell.angle_alpha   90.00
_cell.angle_beta   90.00
_cell.angle_gamma   90.00
#
_symmetry.space_group_name_H-M   'P 1'
#
loop_
_entity.id
_entity.type
_entity.pdbx_description
1 polymer ?
#
loop_
_entity_poly.entity_id
_entity_poly.type
_entity_poly.pdbx_seq_one_letter_code
_entity_poly.pdbx_strand_id
1 'polypeptide(L)'
;MSIWRAPTTPEALTERGKRSLSGYLGIRITEIGPDFVRATMPVNEHTHQPFGVLHGGASVALAETVGSLAAMMCVDTQQSMCLGQEINANHLRAVST
;
A
#
# COMPACT_ATOMS: atom_id res chain seq x y z
N MET A 1 -20.05 9.79 -5.90
CA MET A 1 -19.36 9.79 -7.21
C MET A 1 -17.97 9.22 -6.98
N SER A 2 -17.44 8.43 -7.93
CA SER A 2 -16.10 7.84 -7.83
C SER A 2 -15.03 8.88 -8.14
N ILE A 3 -13.91 8.88 -7.41
CA ILE A 3 -12.76 9.77 -7.69
C ILE A 3 -11.77 9.17 -8.71
N TRP A 4 -11.95 7.90 -9.09
CA TRP A 4 -11.03 7.17 -9.95
C TRP A 4 -11.27 7.45 -11.44
N ARG A 5 -10.18 7.57 -12.20
CA ARG A 5 -10.20 7.83 -13.66
C ARG A 5 -10.47 6.59 -14.49
N ALA A 6 -10.07 5.41 -14.02
CA ALA A 6 -10.20 4.15 -14.73
C ALA A 6 -10.65 3.01 -13.81
N PRO A 7 -11.47 2.06 -14.29
CA PRO A 7 -11.85 0.88 -13.53
C PRO A 7 -10.64 -0.03 -13.32
N THR A 8 -10.53 -0.60 -12.12
CA THR A 8 -9.54 -1.63 -11.78
C THR A 8 -10.11 -2.54 -10.69
N THR A 9 -9.40 -3.63 -10.37
CA THR A 9 -9.79 -4.56 -9.31
C THR A 9 -8.69 -4.68 -8.25
N PRO A 10 -9.04 -5.04 -7.00
CA PRO A 10 -8.05 -5.33 -5.96
C PRO A 10 -7.00 -6.36 -6.40
N GLU A 11 -7.41 -7.39 -7.14
CA GLU A 11 -6.54 -8.45 -7.63
C GLU A 11 -5.54 -7.92 -8.65
N ALA A 12 -6.00 -7.09 -9.60
CA ALA A 12 -5.14 -6.51 -10.62
C ALA A 12 -4.05 -5.61 -10.00
N LEU A 13 -4.42 -4.80 -8.99
CA LEU A 13 -3.46 -3.97 -8.28
C LEU A 13 -2.48 -4.79 -7.44
N THR A 14 -2.95 -5.86 -6.81
CA THR A 14 -2.11 -6.79 -6.04
C THR A 14 -1.10 -7.49 -6.95
N GLU A 15 -1.53 -8.02 -8.10
CA GLU A 15 -0.62 -8.69 -9.05
C GLU A 15 0.40 -7.72 -9.66
N ARG A 16 0.05 -6.45 -9.87
CA ARG A 16 1.00 -5.42 -10.33
C ARG A 16 2.17 -5.23 -9.37
N GLY A 17 1.95 -5.36 -8.07
CA GLY A 17 2.97 -5.23 -7.02
C GLY A 17 3.75 -6.52 -6.71
N LYS A 18 3.41 -7.64 -7.36
CA LYS A 18 3.92 -8.97 -6.97
C LYS A 18 5.44 -9.13 -7.09
N ARG A 19 6.06 -8.44 -8.04
CA ARG A 19 7.52 -8.49 -8.28
C ARG A 19 8.22 -7.22 -7.77
N SER A 20 7.73 -6.65 -6.67
CA SER A 20 8.32 -5.49 -6.00
C SER A 20 8.36 -5.71 -4.48
N LEU A 21 8.75 -4.67 -3.73
CA LEU A 21 8.72 -4.68 -2.27
C LEU A 21 7.33 -5.04 -1.73
N SER A 22 6.25 -4.60 -2.37
CA SER A 22 4.88 -4.91 -1.94
C SER A 22 4.61 -6.41 -1.94
N GLY A 23 5.04 -7.11 -3.00
CA GLY A 23 4.97 -8.56 -3.09
C GLY A 23 5.85 -9.27 -2.06
N TYR A 24 7.07 -8.77 -1.83
CA TYR A 24 7.99 -9.32 -0.81
C TYR A 24 7.41 -9.23 0.61
N LEU A 25 6.76 -8.10 0.95
CA LEU A 25 6.14 -7.88 2.25
C LEU A 25 4.74 -8.52 2.36
N GLY A 26 4.21 -9.13 1.30
CA GLY A 26 2.88 -9.74 1.29
C GLY A 26 1.73 -8.73 1.37
N ILE A 27 1.93 -7.50 0.90
CA ILE A 27 0.89 -6.47 0.82
C ILE A 27 -0.16 -6.89 -0.21
N ARG A 28 -1.44 -6.86 0.17
CA ARG A 28 -2.59 -7.18 -0.71
C ARG A 28 -3.64 -6.10 -0.65
N ILE A 29 -4.15 -5.69 -1.81
CA ILE A 29 -5.31 -4.81 -1.89
C ILE A 29 -6.54 -5.65 -1.64
N THR A 30 -7.42 -5.17 -0.77
CA THR A 30 -8.60 -5.91 -0.29
C THR A 30 -9.91 -5.25 -0.72
N GLU A 31 -9.91 -3.94 -0.97
CA GLU A 31 -11.11 -3.20 -1.34
C GLU A 31 -10.76 -1.91 -2.09
N ILE A 32 -11.58 -1.55 -3.06
CA ILE A 32 -11.58 -0.24 -3.73
C ILE A 32 -12.99 0.31 -3.60
N GLY A 33 -13.15 1.31 -2.73
CA GLY A 33 -14.40 2.04 -2.57
C GLY A 33 -14.55 3.14 -3.62
N PRO A 34 -15.57 4.00 -3.51
CA PRO A 34 -15.71 5.16 -4.40
C PRO A 34 -14.61 6.21 -4.23
N ASP A 35 -13.98 6.28 -3.06
CA ASP A 35 -13.02 7.31 -2.66
C ASP A 35 -11.90 6.81 -1.74
N PHE A 36 -11.79 5.49 -1.53
CA PHE A 36 -10.71 4.87 -0.76
C PHE A 36 -10.16 3.60 -1.40
N VAL A 37 -8.93 3.25 -1.01
CA VAL A 37 -8.30 1.95 -1.28
C VAL A 37 -7.90 1.33 0.06
N ARG A 38 -8.18 0.04 0.25
CA ARG A 38 -7.81 -0.71 1.46
C ARG A 38 -6.81 -1.81 1.13
N ALA A 39 -5.82 -1.98 1.99
CA ALA A 39 -4.85 -3.05 1.87
C ALA A 39 -4.51 -3.66 3.24
N THR A 40 -3.96 -4.87 3.21
CA THR A 40 -3.45 -5.58 4.38
C THR A 40 -2.03 -6.04 4.13
N MET A 41 -1.24 -6.15 5.20
CA MET A 41 0.12 -6.70 5.20
C MET A 41 0.25 -7.65 6.40
N PRO A 42 0.81 -8.86 6.25
CA PRO A 42 1.03 -9.75 7.37
C PRO A 42 2.06 -9.17 8.34
N VAL A 43 1.90 -9.47 9.64
CA VAL A 43 2.91 -9.24 10.67
C VAL A 43 3.56 -10.59 10.94
N ASN A 44 4.84 -10.74 10.62
CA ASN A 44 5.60 -12.00 10.66
C ASN A 44 7.11 -11.72 10.61
N GLU A 45 7.94 -12.76 10.50
CA GLU A 45 9.41 -12.65 10.47
C GLU A 45 9.98 -11.74 9.38
N HIS A 46 9.23 -11.51 8.29
CA HIS A 46 9.64 -10.62 7.20
C HIS A 46 9.26 -9.15 7.43
N THR A 47 8.39 -8.88 8.40
CA THR A 47 7.89 -7.53 8.74
C THR A 47 8.19 -7.13 10.18
N HIS A 48 8.78 -8.03 10.98
CA HIS A 48 9.25 -7.76 12.32
C HIS A 48 10.51 -6.89 12.33
N GLN A 49 10.61 -6.04 13.35
CA GLN A 49 11.89 -5.52 13.81
C GLN A 49 12.55 -6.53 14.79
N PRO A 50 13.85 -6.41 15.14
CA PRO A 50 14.61 -7.41 15.92
C PRO A 50 14.02 -7.87 17.26
N PHE A 51 13.12 -7.09 17.87
CA PHE A 51 12.41 -7.39 19.13
C PHE A 51 11.02 -8.02 18.92
N GLY A 52 10.69 -8.50 17.71
CA GLY A 52 9.49 -9.33 17.49
C GLY A 52 8.15 -8.60 17.40
N VAL A 53 8.16 -7.29 17.12
CA VAL A 53 6.95 -6.53 16.75
C VAL A 53 7.08 -5.96 15.34
N LEU A 54 5.98 -5.52 14.74
CA LEU A 54 5.96 -4.88 13.42
C LEU A 54 6.98 -3.73 13.32
N HIS A 55 7.82 -3.78 12.29
CA HIS A 55 8.78 -2.72 11.97
C HIS A 55 8.03 -1.46 11.51
N GLY A 56 8.36 -0.29 12.06
CA GLY A 56 7.73 0.98 11.70
C GLY A 56 7.82 1.29 10.20
N GLY A 57 8.99 1.06 9.60
CA GLY A 57 9.20 1.15 8.15
C GLY A 57 8.34 0.20 7.31
N ALA A 58 7.93 -0.96 7.82
CA ALA A 58 7.00 -1.83 7.12
C ALA A 58 5.58 -1.23 7.09
N SER A 59 5.18 -0.54 8.18
CA SER A 59 3.93 0.23 8.19
C SER A 59 3.97 1.38 7.17
N VAL A 60 5.11 2.07 7.06
CA VAL A 60 5.30 3.15 6.07
C VAL A 60 5.30 2.57 4.64
N ALA A 61 5.91 1.41 4.41
CA ALA A 61 5.87 0.74 3.11
C ALA A 61 4.43 0.36 2.69
N LEU A 62 3.60 -0.10 3.63
CA LEU A 62 2.18 -0.32 3.41
C LEU A 62 1.46 0.99 3.05
N ALA A 63 1.65 2.04 3.84
CA ALA A 63 1.03 3.34 3.60
C ALA A 63 1.40 3.92 2.23
N GLU A 64 2.70 3.95 1.91
CA GLU A 64 3.22 4.48 0.65
C GLU A 64 2.75 3.66 -0.56
N THR A 65 2.67 2.33 -0.43
CA THR A 65 2.10 1.47 -1.48
C THR A 65 0.64 1.86 -1.76
N VAL A 66 -0.20 1.98 -0.73
CA VAL A 66 -1.62 2.33 -0.90
C VAL A 66 -1.77 3.74 -1.45
N GLY A 67 -1.04 4.72 -0.91
CA GLY A 67 -1.09 6.11 -1.35
C GLY A 67 -0.67 6.27 -2.81
N SER A 68 0.43 5.62 -3.21
CA SER A 68 0.92 5.66 -4.60
C SER A 68 -0.05 5.02 -5.59
N LEU A 69 -0.67 3.88 -5.22
CA LEU A 69 -1.69 3.24 -6.06
C LEU A 69 -2.90 4.16 -6.24
N ALA A 70 -3.41 4.74 -5.14
CA ALA A 70 -4.54 5.65 -5.17
C ALA A 70 -4.24 6.91 -6.00
N ALA A 71 -3.06 7.51 -5.84
CA ALA A 71 -2.63 8.67 -6.64
C ALA A 71 -2.62 8.37 -8.14
N MET A 72 -2.04 7.22 -8.53
CA MET A 72 -2.04 6.77 -9.93
C MET A 72 -3.45 6.52 -10.49
N MET A 73 -4.42 6.14 -9.65
CA MET A 73 -5.82 5.94 -10.07
C MET A 73 -6.59 7.25 -10.28
N CYS A 74 -6.10 8.36 -9.73
CA CYS A 74 -6.73 9.69 -9.85
C CYS A 74 -6.26 10.50 -11.07
N VAL A 75 -5.21 10.04 -11.77
CA VAL A 75 -4.61 10.73 -12.92
C VAL A 75 -4.81 9.95 -14.22
N ASP A 76 -4.62 10.62 -15.36
CA ASP A 76 -4.47 9.94 -16.65
C ASP A 76 -3.04 9.40 -16.76
N THR A 77 -2.90 8.07 -16.66
CA THR A 77 -1.59 7.41 -16.66
C THR A 77 -0.91 7.39 -18.03
N GLN A 78 -1.58 7.83 -19.11
CA GLN A 78 -0.94 8.06 -20.41
C GLN A 78 -0.22 9.42 -20.47
N GLN A 79 -0.61 10.35 -19.60
CA GLN A 79 -0.10 11.74 -19.59
C GLN A 79 0.71 12.05 -18.33
N SER A 80 0.52 11.31 -17.25
CA SER A 80 1.05 11.64 -15.94
C SER A 80 1.49 10.40 -15.16
N MET A 81 2.49 10.59 -14.32
CA MET A 81 2.96 9.61 -13.34
C MET A 81 3.07 10.29 -11.98
N CYS A 82 2.63 9.61 -10.93
CA CYS A 82 2.74 10.05 -9.56
C CYS A 82 3.92 9.34 -8.89
N LEU A 83 4.74 10.10 -8.17
CA LEU A 83 5.85 9.61 -7.37
C LEU A 83 5.73 10.18 -5.96
N GLY A 84 6.05 9.37 -4.95
CA GLY A 84 6.14 9.82 -3.57
C GLY A 84 7.19 10.91 -3.42
N GLN A 85 6.84 11.98 -2.69
CA GLN A 85 7.75 13.10 -2.41
C GLN A 85 8.10 13.20 -0.93
N GLU A 86 7.10 13.00 -0.05
CA GLU A 86 7.25 13.07 1.40
C GLU A 86 6.27 12.08 2.04
N ILE A 87 6.69 11.48 3.14
CA ILE A 87 5.81 10.66 3.99
C ILE A 87 6.27 10.78 5.43
N ASN A 88 5.31 10.97 6.33
CA ASN A 88 5.52 10.99 7.77
C ASN A 88 4.54 10.04 8.47
N ALA A 89 4.95 9.51 9.62
CA ALA A 89 4.14 8.58 10.39
C ALA A 89 4.45 8.70 11.89
N ASN A 90 3.41 8.54 12.71
CA ASN A 90 3.53 8.31 14.14
C ASN A 90 3.16 6.85 14.46
N HIS A 91 4.02 6.14 15.17
CA HIS A 91 3.78 4.76 15.59
C HIS A 91 3.06 4.74 16.94
N LEU A 92 1.75 4.48 16.93
CA LEU A 92 0.89 4.63 18.11
C LEU A 92 0.85 3.38 19.02
N ARG A 93 0.88 2.19 18.43
CA ARG A 93 0.76 0.92 19.16
C ARG A 93 1.56 -0.16 18.45
N ALA A 94 2.30 -0.95 19.22
CA ALA A 94 2.99 -2.14 18.72
C ALA A 94 1.98 -3.22 18.30
N VAL A 95 2.31 -3.95 17.24
CA VAL A 95 1.58 -5.12 16.76
C VAL A 95 2.56 -6.29 16.68
N SER A 96 2.18 -7.44 17.23
CA SER A 96 2.89 -8.72 17.11
C SER A 96 1.96 -9.76 16.50
N THR A 97 2.53 -10.88 16.07
CA THR A 97 1.82 -12.12 15.73
C THR A 97 1.02 -12.66 16.89
#